data_AF-A0A428Q9H2-F1
#
_entry.id   AF-A0A428Q9H2-F1
#
_cell.length_a   1.000
_cell.length_b   1.000
_cell.length_c   1.000
_cell.angle_alpha   90.00
_cell.angle_beta   90.00
_cell.angle_gamma   90.00
#
_symmetry.space_group_name_H-M   'P 1'
#
loop_
_entity.id
_entity.type
_entity.pdbx_description
1 polymer ?
#
loop_
_entity_poly.entity_id
_entity_poly.type
_entity_poly.pdbx_seq_one_letter_code
_entity_poly.pdbx_strand_id
1 'polypeptide(L)'
;MRELIHAINDDHNVAPTRPAGRAVRNPGHLTINEKLLLTDLLLRFTSMRKHIEQGQVHSDAVLYDQFLREVFKNWSSNQRSNPAPIWWEPKFNETSIEVGVLRVNHPEPGSAVIPELPVSSARAAGAPAMLGLTLNLEEGSYAFLWRDSNCKFINPKYVTLHDEFTMATARAAAVEHYDGRTRGRVVSFNTELVVSAARRRIRN
;
A
#
# COMPACT_ATOMS: atom_id res chain seq x y z
N MET A 1 -19.77 16.35 1.67
CA MET A 1 -19.68 17.27 0.51
C MET A 1 -19.91 18.72 0.90
N ARG A 2 -21.01 19.06 1.61
CA ARG A 2 -21.26 20.45 2.07
C ARG A 2 -20.13 21.04 2.93
N GLU A 3 -19.56 20.25 3.84
CA GLU A 3 -18.45 20.68 4.71
C GLU A 3 -17.14 20.93 3.94
N LEU A 4 -16.78 20.07 2.98
CA LEU A 4 -15.62 20.31 2.09
C LEU A 4 -15.77 21.57 1.24
N ILE A 5 -16.98 21.86 0.75
CA ILE A 5 -17.25 23.09 -0.01
C ILE A 5 -17.10 24.31 0.89
N HIS A 6 -17.56 24.23 2.14
CA HIS A 6 -17.35 25.29 3.14
C HIS A 6 -15.84 25.52 3.38
N ALA A 7 -15.07 24.45 3.58
CA ALA A 7 -13.62 24.55 3.76
C ALA A 7 -12.89 25.17 2.54
N ILE A 8 -13.37 24.91 1.32
CA ILE A 8 -12.83 25.55 0.10
C ILE A 8 -13.21 27.03 0.05
N ASN A 9 -14.47 27.38 0.36
CA ASN A 9 -14.95 28.76 0.32
C ASN A 9 -14.32 29.65 1.41
N ASP A 10 -13.97 29.07 2.55
CA ASP A 10 -13.24 29.76 3.63
C ASP A 10 -11.74 29.88 3.35
N ASP A 11 -11.23 29.27 2.29
CA ASP A 11 -9.81 29.31 1.94
C ASP A 11 -9.44 30.69 1.36
N HIS A 12 -8.85 31.53 2.20
CA HIS A 12 -8.35 32.85 1.80
C HIS A 12 -7.02 32.80 1.04
N ASN A 13 -6.34 31.64 0.98
CA ASN A 13 -5.12 31.45 0.21
C ASN A 13 -5.46 31.05 -1.23
N VAL A 14 -6.07 31.98 -1.98
CA VAL A 14 -6.49 31.81 -3.37
C VAL A 14 -6.00 32.96 -4.24
N ALA A 15 -5.70 32.67 -5.50
CA ALA A 15 -5.48 33.70 -6.49
C ALA A 15 -6.83 34.33 -6.88
N PRO A 16 -6.96 35.66 -6.95
CA PRO A 16 -8.20 36.31 -7.39
C PRO A 16 -8.48 36.02 -8.87
N THR A 17 -7.44 36.00 -9.70
CA THR A 17 -7.48 35.59 -11.11
C THR A 17 -6.16 34.93 -11.49
N ARG A 18 -6.17 34.07 -12.52
CA ARG A 18 -4.97 33.44 -13.06
C ARG A 18 -4.86 33.71 -14.57
N PRO A 19 -3.84 34.47 -15.03
CA PRO A 19 -3.59 34.63 -16.46
C PRO A 19 -3.26 33.30 -17.14
N ALA A 20 -3.69 33.14 -18.40
CA ALA A 20 -3.35 31.98 -19.21
C ALA A 20 -1.81 31.80 -19.28
N GLY A 21 -1.35 30.56 -19.18
CA GLY A 21 0.08 30.22 -19.21
C GLY A 21 0.86 30.51 -17.92
N ARG A 22 0.26 31.13 -16.89
CA ARG A 22 0.92 31.31 -15.59
C ARG A 22 1.01 29.98 -14.84
N ALA A 23 2.22 29.63 -14.44
CA ALA A 23 2.52 28.40 -13.70
C ALA A 23 1.89 28.38 -12.30
N VAL A 24 1.28 27.26 -11.95
CA VAL A 24 0.76 26.96 -10.61
C VAL A 24 1.84 26.19 -9.85
N ARG A 25 2.38 26.79 -8.79
CA ARG A 25 3.52 26.25 -8.02
C ARG A 25 3.16 25.85 -6.59
N ASN A 26 2.04 26.34 -6.09
CA ASN A 26 1.55 26.10 -4.74
C ASN A 26 0.01 26.29 -4.74
N PRO A 27 -0.68 25.86 -3.67
CA PRO A 27 -2.14 25.98 -3.60
C PRO A 27 -2.69 27.40 -3.70
N GLY A 28 -1.91 28.41 -3.25
CA GLY A 28 -2.28 29.83 -3.31
C GLY A 28 -2.36 30.40 -4.72
N HIS A 29 -1.79 29.72 -5.71
CA HIS A 29 -1.89 30.13 -7.12
C HIS A 29 -3.20 29.67 -7.79
N LEU A 30 -3.97 28.81 -7.13
CA LEU A 30 -5.27 28.36 -7.63
C LEU A 30 -6.34 29.40 -7.28
N THR A 31 -7.22 29.65 -8.23
CA THR A 31 -8.49 30.35 -8.01
C THR A 31 -9.48 29.47 -7.26
N ILE A 32 -10.53 30.07 -6.72
CA ILE A 32 -11.60 29.33 -6.03
C ILE A 32 -12.28 28.31 -6.96
N ASN A 33 -12.52 28.68 -8.22
CA ASN A 33 -13.14 27.81 -9.21
C ASN A 33 -12.28 26.58 -9.51
N GLU A 34 -10.96 26.76 -9.60
CA GLU A 34 -10.03 25.65 -9.81
C GLU A 34 -9.99 24.70 -8.62
N LYS A 35 -10.09 25.22 -7.39
CA LYS A 35 -10.22 24.38 -6.19
C LYS A 35 -11.53 23.61 -6.19
N LEU A 36 -12.64 24.26 -6.57
CA LEU A 36 -13.95 23.59 -6.71
C LEU A 36 -13.93 22.48 -7.76
N LEU A 37 -13.18 22.62 -8.85
CA LEU A 37 -12.98 21.57 -9.86
C LEU A 37 -12.21 20.34 -9.35
N LEU A 38 -11.60 20.41 -8.16
CA LEU A 38 -10.92 19.29 -7.51
C LEU A 38 -11.80 18.60 -6.44
N THR A 39 -13.04 19.06 -6.21
CA THR A 39 -13.88 18.61 -5.09
C THR A 39 -14.18 17.11 -5.12
N ASP A 40 -14.41 16.51 -6.29
CA ASP A 40 -14.64 15.06 -6.41
C ASP A 40 -13.38 14.23 -6.11
N LEU A 41 -12.20 14.74 -6.47
CA LEU A 41 -10.92 14.12 -6.16
C LEU A 41 -10.61 14.24 -4.67
N LEU A 42 -10.87 15.41 -4.09
CA LEU A 42 -10.78 15.64 -2.66
C LEU A 42 -11.73 14.72 -1.88
N LEU A 43 -12.97 14.54 -2.33
CA LEU A 43 -13.92 13.62 -1.71
C LEU A 43 -13.42 12.17 -1.70
N ARG A 44 -12.80 11.72 -2.80
CA ARG A 44 -12.17 10.39 -2.87
C ARG A 44 -10.99 10.29 -1.90
N PHE A 45 -10.15 11.32 -1.84
CA PHE A 45 -9.02 11.38 -0.91
C PHE A 45 -9.48 11.29 0.55
N THR A 46 -10.45 12.12 0.95
CA THR A 46 -10.95 12.17 2.33
C THR A 46 -11.66 10.88 2.73
N SER A 47 -12.46 10.29 1.84
CA SER A 47 -13.11 9.00 2.08
C SER A 47 -12.08 7.90 2.35
N MET A 48 -11.01 7.82 1.55
CA MET A 48 -9.94 6.83 1.79
C MET A 48 -9.26 7.05 3.14
N ARG A 49 -8.89 8.29 3.49
CA ARG A 49 -8.21 8.61 4.75
C ARG A 49 -9.05 8.24 5.98
N LYS A 50 -10.34 8.63 5.97
CA LYS A 50 -11.28 8.32 7.06
C LYS A 50 -11.47 6.81 7.29
N HIS A 51 -11.37 5.99 6.23
CA HIS A 51 -11.48 4.53 6.38
C HIS A 51 -10.22 3.88 6.97
N ILE A 52 -9.05 4.47 6.79
CA ILE A 52 -7.76 3.91 7.24
C ILE A 52 -7.50 4.24 8.71
N GLU A 53 -7.83 5.46 9.13
CA GLU A 53 -7.41 6.02 10.41
C GLU A 53 -8.33 5.67 11.58
N GLN A 54 -9.23 4.67 11.42
CA GLN A 54 -10.14 4.05 12.42
C GLN A 54 -10.07 4.64 13.86
N GLY A 55 -10.50 5.89 14.05
CA GLY A 55 -10.47 6.58 15.35
C GLY A 55 -9.89 8.00 15.34
N GLN A 56 -9.03 8.37 14.39
CA GLN A 56 -8.53 9.73 14.25
C GLN A 56 -9.48 10.56 13.37
N VAL A 57 -10.35 11.35 14.01
CA VAL A 57 -11.27 12.25 13.31
C VAL A 57 -10.51 13.49 12.85
N HIS A 58 -9.91 13.45 11.67
CA HIS A 58 -9.46 14.68 11.03
C HIS A 58 -10.65 15.45 10.48
N SER A 59 -10.68 16.76 10.75
CA SER A 59 -11.67 17.65 10.15
C SER A 59 -11.47 17.71 8.63
N ASP A 60 -12.55 18.02 7.91
CA ASP A 60 -12.51 18.17 6.45
C ASP A 60 -11.49 19.24 6.00
N ALA A 61 -11.28 20.29 6.81
CA ALA A 61 -10.27 21.31 6.56
C ALA A 61 -8.82 20.76 6.63
N VAL A 62 -8.53 19.89 7.60
CA VAL A 62 -7.20 19.25 7.72
C VAL A 62 -6.93 18.32 6.53
N LEU A 63 -7.93 17.53 6.14
CA LEU A 63 -7.83 16.62 5.00
C LEU A 63 -7.70 17.38 3.67
N TYR A 64 -8.37 18.51 3.54
CA TYR A 64 -8.25 19.42 2.40
C TYR A 64 -6.82 19.97 2.27
N ASP A 65 -6.26 20.48 3.35
CA ASP A 65 -4.88 21.00 3.39
C ASP A 65 -3.86 19.88 3.14
N GLN A 66 -4.07 18.67 3.67
CA GLN A 66 -3.24 17.50 3.37
C GLN A 66 -3.31 17.11 1.88
N PHE A 67 -4.51 17.11 1.30
CA PHE A 67 -4.69 16.83 -0.13
C PHE A 67 -3.90 17.81 -0.99
N LEU A 68 -4.02 19.11 -0.73
CA LEU A 68 -3.29 20.13 -1.46
C LEU A 68 -1.77 19.99 -1.30
N ARG A 69 -1.28 19.68 -0.09
CA ARG A 69 0.14 19.38 0.14
C ARG A 69 0.62 18.23 -0.74
N GLU A 70 -0.11 17.12 -0.81
CA GLU A 70 0.27 15.98 -1.65
C GLU A 70 0.24 16.33 -3.14
N VAL A 71 -0.75 17.11 -3.59
CA VAL A 71 -0.83 17.58 -4.99
C VAL A 71 0.41 18.39 -5.38
N PHE A 72 0.85 19.31 -4.53
CA PHE A 72 1.99 20.18 -4.82
C PHE A 72 3.34 19.66 -4.34
N LYS A 73 3.39 18.50 -3.68
CA LYS A 73 4.64 17.88 -3.21
C LYS A 73 5.58 17.61 -4.37
N ASN A 74 6.69 18.34 -4.38
CA ASN A 74 7.72 18.31 -5.42
C ASN A 74 7.17 18.54 -6.84
N TRP A 75 6.02 19.21 -6.97
CA TRP A 75 5.32 19.37 -8.23
C TRP A 75 4.88 20.82 -8.53
N SER A 76 4.92 21.17 -9.82
CA SER A 76 4.28 22.39 -10.34
C SER A 76 3.74 22.14 -11.76
N SER A 77 2.82 22.99 -12.21
CA SER A 77 2.18 22.83 -13.54
C SER A 77 3.14 22.93 -14.73
N ASN A 78 4.36 23.45 -14.52
CA ASN A 78 5.41 23.52 -15.54
C ASN A 78 6.10 22.17 -15.79
N GLN A 79 6.03 21.24 -14.83
CA GLN A 79 6.63 19.93 -15.01
C GLN A 79 5.87 19.16 -16.09
N ARG A 80 6.60 18.66 -17.07
CA ARG A 80 6.01 17.89 -18.17
C ARG A 80 5.58 16.50 -17.74
N SER A 81 6.29 15.93 -16.79
CA SER A 81 6.07 14.58 -16.29
C SER A 81 5.00 14.57 -15.20
N ASN A 82 3.98 13.76 -15.40
CA ASN A 82 3.00 13.38 -14.39
C ASN A 82 2.60 11.92 -14.71
N PRO A 83 3.49 10.96 -14.43
CA PRO A 83 3.25 9.57 -14.81
C PRO A 83 1.99 9.04 -14.13
N ALA A 84 1.32 8.11 -14.80
CA ALA A 84 0.29 7.33 -14.15
C ALA A 84 0.95 6.50 -13.02
N PRO A 85 0.31 6.39 -11.85
CA PRO A 85 0.81 5.48 -10.83
C PRO A 85 0.81 4.06 -11.38
N ILE A 86 1.81 3.27 -10.96
CA ILE A 86 1.96 1.88 -11.39
C ILE A 86 1.50 1.00 -10.23
N TRP A 87 0.55 0.11 -10.51
CA TRP A 87 0.21 -0.94 -9.58
C TRP A 87 1.35 -1.96 -9.56
N TRP A 88 1.94 -2.18 -8.40
CA TRP A 88 3.08 -3.07 -8.26
C TRP A 88 2.67 -4.35 -7.54
N GLU A 89 3.32 -5.46 -7.91
CA GLU A 89 3.02 -6.77 -7.34
C GLU A 89 3.61 -6.93 -5.93
N PRO A 90 2.87 -7.54 -4.98
CA PRO A 90 3.38 -7.80 -3.63
C PRO A 90 4.72 -8.52 -3.64
N LYS A 91 5.63 -8.10 -2.76
CA LYS A 91 6.85 -8.85 -2.49
C LYS A 91 6.58 -9.98 -1.51
N PHE A 92 7.47 -10.96 -1.47
CA PHE A 92 7.35 -12.12 -0.58
C PHE A 92 7.24 -11.72 0.90
N ASN A 93 8.10 -10.81 1.37
CA ASN A 93 8.09 -10.31 2.75
C ASN A 93 6.84 -9.49 3.12
N GLU A 94 5.98 -9.17 2.15
CA GLU A 94 4.71 -8.48 2.36
C GLU A 94 3.52 -9.44 2.37
N THR A 95 3.73 -10.68 1.93
CA THR A 95 2.70 -11.72 1.88
C THR A 95 2.98 -12.89 2.81
N SER A 96 4.16 -12.90 3.41
CA SER A 96 4.62 -13.94 4.32
C SER A 96 5.30 -13.34 5.55
N ILE A 97 5.10 -14.03 6.68
CA ILE A 97 5.75 -13.76 7.96
C ILE A 97 6.53 -14.98 8.42
N GLU A 98 7.58 -14.77 9.18
CA GLU A 98 8.26 -15.86 9.87
C GLU A 98 7.44 -16.27 11.10
N VAL A 99 7.19 -17.57 11.25
CA VAL A 99 6.40 -18.10 12.38
C VAL A 99 7.08 -19.29 13.07
N GLY A 100 8.27 -19.67 12.61
CA GLY A 100 9.00 -20.80 13.13
C GLY A 100 10.25 -21.12 12.34
N VAL A 101 10.79 -22.31 12.59
CA VAL A 101 12.02 -22.81 11.97
C VAL A 101 11.87 -24.25 11.51
N LEU A 102 12.75 -24.68 10.60
CA LEU A 102 12.86 -26.07 10.19
C LEU A 102 13.51 -26.92 11.30
N ARG A 103 12.87 -28.02 11.71
CA ARG A 103 13.39 -28.95 12.73
C ARG A 103 14.52 -29.83 12.20
N VAL A 104 14.55 -30.06 10.89
CA VAL A 104 15.52 -30.90 10.19
C VAL A 104 15.88 -30.27 8.85
N ASN A 105 16.98 -30.71 8.26
CA ASN A 105 17.31 -30.37 6.89
C ASN A 105 16.16 -30.78 5.96
N HIS A 106 15.63 -29.82 5.19
CA HIS A 106 14.53 -30.05 4.27
C HIS A 106 15.08 -30.33 2.86
N PRO A 107 14.57 -31.35 2.15
CA PRO A 107 15.02 -31.62 0.77
C PRO A 107 14.68 -30.46 -0.18
N GLU A 108 15.51 -30.26 -1.19
CA GLU A 108 15.23 -29.33 -2.28
C GLU A 108 14.08 -29.84 -3.17
N PRO A 109 13.22 -28.96 -3.72
CA PRO A 109 12.15 -29.36 -4.62
C PRO A 109 12.69 -30.12 -5.84
N GLY A 110 12.20 -31.34 -6.07
CA GLY A 110 12.57 -32.15 -7.23
C GLY A 110 13.93 -32.85 -7.13
N SER A 111 14.64 -32.72 -6.00
CA SER A 111 15.86 -33.47 -5.77
C SER A 111 15.49 -34.88 -5.28
N ALA A 112 15.82 -35.91 -6.06
CA ALA A 112 16.10 -37.21 -5.47
C ALA A 112 17.20 -36.98 -4.43
N VAL A 113 17.17 -37.66 -3.28
CA VAL A 113 18.19 -37.49 -2.24
C VAL A 113 19.55 -37.92 -2.83
N ILE A 114 20.26 -36.99 -3.45
CA ILE A 114 21.63 -37.15 -3.89
C ILE A 114 22.47 -36.75 -2.68
N PRO A 115 23.20 -37.69 -2.04
CA PRO A 115 23.83 -37.47 -0.74
C PRO A 115 24.89 -36.35 -0.70
N GLU A 116 25.33 -35.86 -1.87
CA GLU A 116 26.52 -34.99 -2.00
C GLU A 116 26.20 -33.52 -2.31
N LEU A 117 24.94 -33.16 -2.57
CA LEU A 117 24.59 -31.76 -2.80
C LEU A 117 24.46 -31.02 -1.47
N PRO A 118 25.15 -29.88 -1.27
CA PRO A 118 24.99 -29.06 -0.09
C PRO A 118 23.54 -28.63 0.07
N VAL A 119 22.95 -28.89 1.25
CA VAL A 119 21.64 -28.37 1.61
C VAL A 119 21.74 -26.84 1.66
N SER A 120 20.86 -26.15 0.94
CA SER A 120 20.78 -24.69 0.97
C SER A 120 20.65 -24.20 2.42
N SER A 121 21.27 -23.07 2.76
CA SER A 121 21.13 -22.48 4.10
C SER A 121 19.68 -22.17 4.46
N ALA A 122 18.83 -21.87 3.46
CA ALA A 122 17.39 -21.68 3.64
C ALA A 122 16.63 -22.97 3.99
N ARG A 123 17.26 -24.13 3.81
CA ARG A 123 16.71 -25.47 4.02
C ARG A 123 17.38 -26.23 5.15
N ALA A 124 18.41 -25.66 5.76
CA ALA A 124 19.09 -26.26 6.91
C ALA A 124 18.16 -26.29 8.14
N ALA A 125 18.40 -27.22 9.06
CA ALA A 125 17.78 -27.19 10.38
C ALA A 125 18.06 -25.84 11.06
N GLY A 126 17.04 -25.26 11.69
CA GLY A 126 17.05 -23.92 12.27
C GLY A 126 16.76 -22.79 11.28
N ALA A 127 16.67 -23.05 9.98
CA ALA A 127 16.35 -22.01 9.01
C ALA A 127 14.88 -21.52 9.13
N PRO A 128 14.59 -20.25 8.81
CA PRO A 128 13.26 -19.67 8.91
C PRO A 128 12.19 -20.40 8.10
N ALA A 129 11.05 -20.66 8.73
CA ALA A 129 9.83 -21.15 8.10
C ALA A 129 8.81 -20.01 7.97
N MET A 130 8.51 -19.66 6.73
CA MET A 130 7.64 -18.54 6.38
C MET A 130 6.22 -19.05 6.13
N LEU A 131 5.24 -18.41 6.75
CA LEU A 131 3.82 -18.64 6.51
C LEU A 131 3.24 -17.44 5.76
N GLY A 132 2.58 -17.68 4.64
CA GLY A 132 1.88 -16.63 3.91
C GLY A 132 0.51 -17.05 3.40
N LEU A 133 -0.19 -16.10 2.81
CA LEU A 133 -1.47 -16.33 2.16
C LEU A 133 -1.35 -16.33 0.64
N THR A 134 -2.20 -17.12 0.01
CA THR A 134 -2.57 -16.99 -1.40
C THR A 134 -4.07 -16.86 -1.51
N LEU A 135 -4.53 -15.98 -2.40
CA LEU A 135 -5.95 -15.74 -2.66
C LEU A 135 -6.31 -16.28 -4.03
N ASN A 136 -7.41 -17.00 -4.13
CA ASN A 136 -8.09 -17.27 -5.39
C ASN A 136 -9.33 -16.37 -5.45
N LEU A 137 -9.23 -15.26 -6.17
CA LEU A 137 -10.29 -14.27 -6.24
C LEU A 137 -11.48 -14.74 -7.06
N GLU A 138 -11.29 -15.64 -8.03
CA GLU A 138 -12.38 -16.17 -8.86
C GLU A 138 -13.26 -17.13 -8.06
N GLU A 139 -12.64 -17.97 -7.24
CA GLU A 139 -13.35 -18.93 -6.38
C GLU A 139 -13.75 -18.34 -5.02
N GLY A 140 -13.29 -17.13 -4.70
CA GLY A 140 -13.49 -16.52 -3.39
C GLY A 140 -12.84 -17.30 -2.25
N SER A 141 -11.75 -18.04 -2.54
CA SER A 141 -11.07 -18.92 -1.59
C SER A 141 -9.68 -18.42 -1.26
N TYR A 142 -9.11 -18.89 -0.15
CA TYR A 142 -7.72 -18.61 0.23
C TYR A 142 -7.06 -19.83 0.85
N ALA A 143 -5.74 -19.88 0.77
CA ALA A 143 -4.95 -20.95 1.36
C ALA A 143 -3.68 -20.40 2.02
N PHE A 144 -3.18 -21.17 2.98
CA PHE A 144 -1.89 -20.90 3.63
C PHE A 144 -0.77 -21.65 2.92
N LEU A 145 0.32 -20.94 2.65
CA LEU A 145 1.49 -21.48 1.99
C LEU A 145 2.68 -21.43 2.93
N TRP A 146 3.33 -22.57 3.10
CA TRP A 146 4.59 -22.70 3.82
C TRP A 146 5.75 -22.58 2.86
N ARG A 147 6.66 -21.64 3.10
CA ARG A 147 7.81 -21.35 2.25
C ARG A 147 9.09 -21.18 3.08
N ASP A 148 10.24 -21.40 2.47
CA ASP A 148 11.53 -20.98 3.02
C ASP A 148 11.80 -19.48 2.72
N SER A 149 12.95 -18.98 3.17
CA SER A 149 13.41 -17.61 2.89
C SER A 149 13.70 -17.34 1.41
N ASN A 150 13.83 -18.37 0.58
CA ASN A 150 13.99 -18.28 -0.88
C ASN A 150 12.65 -18.38 -1.63
N CYS A 151 11.52 -18.22 -0.94
CA CYS A 151 10.17 -18.28 -1.48
C CYS A 151 9.76 -19.66 -2.04
N LYS A 152 10.47 -20.74 -1.72
CA LYS A 152 10.20 -22.10 -2.20
C LYS A 152 9.37 -22.87 -1.18
N PHE A 153 8.48 -23.74 -1.63
CA PHE A 153 7.57 -24.48 -0.75
C PHE A 153 8.32 -25.42 0.21
N ILE A 154 7.91 -25.44 1.48
CA ILE A 154 8.37 -26.40 2.50
C ILE A 154 7.17 -27.23 2.99
N ASN A 155 7.42 -28.44 3.46
CA ASN A 155 6.41 -29.27 4.09
C ASN A 155 6.27 -28.88 5.57
N PRO A 156 5.07 -28.46 6.03
CA PRO A 156 4.86 -27.99 7.40
C PRO A 156 5.14 -29.04 8.47
N LYS A 157 5.16 -30.35 8.15
CA LYS A 157 5.49 -31.39 9.13
C LYS A 157 6.91 -31.29 9.69
N TYR A 158 7.80 -30.57 8.98
CA TYR A 158 9.17 -30.31 9.39
C TYR A 158 9.34 -28.97 10.12
N VAL A 159 8.26 -28.21 10.33
CA VAL A 159 8.31 -26.91 10.99
C VAL A 159 8.04 -27.07 12.47
N THR A 160 8.84 -26.39 13.29
CA THR A 160 8.54 -26.09 14.68
C THR A 160 8.20 -24.60 14.76
N LEU A 161 7.03 -24.26 15.31
CA LEU A 161 6.64 -22.86 15.51
C LEU A 161 7.51 -22.21 16.59
N HIS A 162 7.70 -20.90 16.51
CA HIS A 162 8.26 -20.13 17.62
C HIS A 162 7.29 -20.16 18.82
N ASP A 163 7.81 -20.02 20.04
CA ASP A 163 7.06 -20.25 21.28
C ASP A 163 5.83 -19.33 21.43
N GLU A 164 5.86 -18.14 20.85
CA GLU A 164 4.75 -17.19 20.82
C GLU A 164 3.59 -17.62 19.92
N PHE A 165 3.78 -18.64 19.07
CA PHE A 165 2.81 -19.08 18.09
C PHE A 165 2.21 -20.45 18.41
N THR A 166 0.88 -20.49 18.41
CA THR A 166 0.11 -21.66 18.04
C THR A 166 -0.17 -21.62 16.54
N MET A 167 -0.57 -22.74 15.93
CA MET A 167 -0.98 -22.72 14.51
C MET A 167 -2.13 -21.73 14.24
N ALA A 168 -3.05 -21.56 15.20
CA ALA A 168 -4.15 -20.62 15.08
C ALA A 168 -3.66 -19.16 15.10
N THR A 169 -2.78 -18.81 16.05
CA THR A 169 -2.23 -17.45 16.15
C THR A 169 -1.27 -17.12 15.00
N ALA A 170 -0.49 -18.10 14.52
CA ALA A 170 0.35 -17.94 13.33
C ALA A 170 -0.48 -17.62 12.08
N ARG A 171 -1.61 -18.32 11.87
CA ARG A 171 -2.53 -18.05 10.76
C ARG A 171 -3.17 -16.67 10.87
N ALA A 172 -3.62 -16.29 12.07
CA ALA A 172 -4.19 -14.96 12.31
C ALA A 172 -3.16 -13.86 12.02
N ALA A 173 -1.93 -14.00 12.52
CA ALA A 173 -0.84 -13.07 12.25
C ALA A 173 -0.50 -12.96 10.76
N ALA A 174 -0.52 -14.09 10.03
CA ALA A 174 -0.28 -14.08 8.59
C ALA A 174 -1.37 -13.31 7.83
N VAL A 175 -2.65 -13.47 8.22
CA VAL A 175 -3.79 -12.72 7.66
C VAL A 175 -3.63 -11.23 7.95
N GLU A 176 -3.40 -10.86 9.21
CA GLU A 176 -3.25 -9.46 9.63
C GLU A 176 -2.09 -8.78 8.90
N HIS A 177 -0.95 -9.45 8.76
CA HIS A 177 0.19 -8.94 8.00
C HIS A 177 -0.16 -8.75 6.53
N TYR A 178 -0.76 -9.75 5.88
CA TYR A 178 -1.18 -9.66 4.48
C TYR A 178 -2.16 -8.50 4.26
N ASP A 179 -3.17 -8.38 5.11
CA ASP A 179 -4.20 -7.34 5.02
C ASP A 179 -3.60 -5.95 5.27
N GLY A 180 -2.74 -5.80 6.28
CA GLY A 180 -2.06 -4.55 6.57
C GLY A 180 -1.20 -4.08 5.39
N ARG A 181 -0.43 -5.00 4.79
CA ARG A 181 0.43 -4.72 3.63
C ARG A 181 -0.39 -4.40 2.38
N THR A 182 -1.45 -5.16 2.14
CA THR A 182 -2.36 -4.95 1.00
C THR A 182 -3.08 -3.61 1.14
N ARG A 183 -3.60 -3.29 2.33
CA ARG A 183 -4.21 -1.99 2.64
C ARG A 183 -3.23 -0.86 2.36
N GLY A 184 -2.01 -0.93 2.89
CA GLY A 184 -0.97 0.09 2.63
C GLY A 184 -0.72 0.32 1.14
N ARG A 185 -0.59 -0.76 0.36
CA ARG A 185 -0.38 -0.69 -1.09
C ARG A 185 -1.55 -0.05 -1.82
N VAL A 186 -2.79 -0.50 -1.55
CA VAL A 186 -4.02 0.05 -2.16
C VAL A 186 -4.12 1.55 -1.88
N VAL A 187 -3.87 1.95 -0.64
CA VAL A 187 -3.93 3.35 -0.22
C VAL A 187 -2.88 4.20 -0.92
N SER A 188 -1.62 3.74 -0.99
CA SER A 188 -0.55 4.46 -1.67
C SER A 188 -0.91 4.67 -3.15
N PHE A 189 -1.30 3.59 -3.83
CA PHE A 189 -1.66 3.63 -5.24
C PHE A 189 -2.84 4.56 -5.51
N ASN A 190 -3.93 4.45 -4.75
CA ASN A 190 -5.10 5.30 -4.95
C ASN A 190 -4.80 6.77 -4.60
N THR A 191 -3.96 7.03 -3.61
CA THR A 191 -3.51 8.39 -3.28
C THR A 191 -2.76 9.00 -4.46
N GLU A 192 -1.79 8.28 -5.01
CA GLU A 192 -1.02 8.71 -6.19
C GLU A 192 -1.94 8.91 -7.41
N LEU A 193 -2.95 8.07 -7.58
CA LEU A 193 -3.91 8.19 -8.68
C LEU A 193 -4.73 9.48 -8.59
N VAL A 194 -5.27 9.77 -7.41
CA VAL A 194 -6.05 10.99 -7.14
C VAL A 194 -5.17 12.24 -7.30
N VAL A 195 -3.93 12.21 -6.79
CA VAL A 195 -2.95 13.29 -6.96
C VAL A 195 -2.59 13.49 -8.43
N SER A 196 -2.30 12.43 -9.15
CA SER A 196 -1.97 12.47 -10.58
C SER A 196 -3.14 13.04 -11.40
N ALA A 197 -4.38 12.67 -11.07
CA ALA A 197 -5.57 13.24 -11.69
C ALA A 197 -5.74 14.73 -11.40
N ALA A 198 -5.51 15.16 -10.16
CA ALA A 198 -5.59 16.57 -9.77
C ALA A 198 -4.55 17.42 -10.52
N ARG A 199 -3.31 16.93 -10.61
CA ARG A 199 -2.23 17.58 -11.37
C ARG A 199 -2.56 17.75 -12.85
N ARG A 200 -3.24 16.78 -13.47
CA ARG A 200 -3.73 16.91 -14.87
C ARG A 200 -4.78 18.02 -14.99
N ARG A 201 -5.72 18.12 -14.05
CA ARG A 201 -6.76 19.17 -14.06
C ARG A 201 -6.22 20.58 -13.84
N ILE A 202 -5.18 20.73 -13.02
CA ILE A 202 -4.52 22.03 -12.77
C ILE A 202 -3.75 22.52 -14.00
N ARG A 203 -3.29 21.59 -14.85
CA ARG A 203 -2.48 21.89 -16.03
C ARG A 203 -3.31 22.34 -17.24
N ASN A 204 -4.54 21.84 -17.34
CA ASN A 204 -5.53 22.25 -18.35
C ASN A 204 -6.11 23.61 -17.97
#